data_AF-A0ABD8AXZ5-F1
#
_entry.id   AF-A0ABD8AXZ5-F1
#
_cell.length_a   1.000
_cell.length_b   1.000
_cell.length_c   1.000
_cell.angle_alpha   90.00
_cell.angle_beta   90.00
_cell.angle_gamma   90.00
#
_symmetry.space_group_name_H-M   'P 1'
#
loop_
_entity.id
_entity.type
_entity.pdbx_description
1 polymer ?
#
loop_
_entity_poly.entity_id
_entity_poly.type
_entity_poly.pdbx_seq_one_letter_code
_entity_poly.pdbx_strand_id
1 'polypeptide(L)'
;MKVLSIVSLIGFVLNFLLIVVFIDGSQESAEVAAGLGILGVLYGLLFSILTLIISSKRKKTPVNVHEQLLQLGELKEKNIISEYEFDQKKEKLLARYK
;
A
#
# COMPACT_ATOMS: atom_id res chain seq x y z
N MET A 1 6.84 -11.73 -2.28
CA MET A 1 7.68 -12.44 -1.29
C MET A 1 8.18 -11.53 -0.17
N LYS A 2 8.79 -10.37 -0.46
CA LYS A 2 9.36 -9.46 0.57
C LYS A 2 8.36 -9.01 1.66
N VAL A 3 7.10 -8.77 1.31
CA VAL A 3 6.08 -8.31 2.26
C VAL A 3 5.73 -9.39 3.30
N LEU A 4 5.63 -10.65 2.89
CA LEU A 4 5.36 -11.78 3.79
C LEU A 4 6.52 -12.00 4.77
N SER A 5 7.77 -11.84 4.30
CA SER A 5 8.95 -11.91 5.17
C SER A 5 8.97 -10.78 6.20
N ILE A 6 8.56 -9.57 5.84
CA ILE A 6 8.48 -8.42 6.76
C ILE A 6 7.41 -8.66 7.83
N VAL A 7 6.23 -9.13 7.44
CA VAL A 7 5.13 -9.45 8.38
C VAL A 7 5.55 -10.57 9.34
N SER A 8 6.19 -11.62 8.84
CA SER A 8 6.71 -12.71 9.68
C SER A 8 7.79 -12.23 10.65
N LEU A 9 8.69 -11.34 10.22
CA LEU A 9 9.75 -10.81 11.08
C LEU A 9 9.18 -9.94 12.21
N ILE A 10 8.20 -9.09 11.89
CA ILE A 10 7.50 -8.26 12.89
C ILE A 10 6.78 -9.15 13.91
N GLY A 11 6.06 -10.18 13.44
CA GLY A 11 5.36 -11.12 14.32
C GLY A 11 6.30 -11.91 15.22
N PHE A 12 7.49 -12.28 14.71
CA PHE A 12 8.53 -12.96 15.48
C PHE A 12 9.13 -12.05 16.56
N VAL A 13 9.47 -10.81 16.21
CA VAL A 13 10.04 -9.83 17.16
C VAL A 13 9.04 -9.51 18.27
N LEU A 14 7.76 -9.32 17.96
CA LEU A 14 6.71 -9.09 18.96
C LEU A 14 6.50 -10.29 19.89
N ASN A 15 6.47 -11.51 19.36
CA ASN A 15 6.36 -12.72 20.18
C ASN A 15 7.57 -12.90 21.10
N PHE A 16 8.77 -12.68 20.58
CA PHE A 16 10.00 -12.75 21.36
C PHE A 16 9.98 -11.75 22.52
N LEU A 17 9.55 -10.52 22.26
CA LEU A 17 9.43 -9.47 23.28
C LEU A 17 8.43 -9.84 24.38
N LEU A 18 7.28 -10.40 24.01
CA LEU A 18 6.29 -10.88 24.99
C LEU A 18 6.86 -12.03 25.83
N ILE A 19 7.53 -13.01 25.21
CA ILE A 19 8.14 -14.15 25.91
C ILE A 19 9.17 -13.65 26.94
N VAL A 20 10.04 -12.73 26.57
CA VAL A 20 11.07 -12.17 27.47
C VAL A 20 10.44 -11.50 28.69
N VAL A 21 9.35 -10.78 28.50
CA VAL A 21 8.69 -10.08 29.61
C VAL A 21 7.92 -11.05 30.53
N PHE A 22 7.31 -12.09 29.98
CA PHE A 22 6.60 -13.10 30.79
C PHE A 22 7.52 -14.07 31.54
N ILE A 23 8.79 -14.20 31.16
CA ILE A 23 9.77 -15.07 31.85
C ILE A 23 10.12 -14.57 33.25
N ASP A 24 10.19 -13.26 33.45
CA ASP A 24 10.61 -12.65 34.73
C ASP A 24 9.48 -12.61 35.76
N GLY A 25 8.21 -12.67 35.31
CA GLY A 25 7.01 -12.91 36.13
C GLY A 25 6.71 -11.88 37.23
N SER A 26 7.58 -10.87 37.40
CA SER A 26 7.43 -9.85 38.43
C SER A 26 6.34 -8.83 38.05
N GLN A 27 5.74 -8.21 39.07
CA GLN A 27 4.71 -7.20 38.87
C GLN A 27 5.26 -5.96 38.13
N GLU A 28 6.54 -5.65 38.32
CA GLU A 28 7.25 -4.58 37.60
C GLU A 28 7.43 -4.93 36.11
N SER A 29 7.75 -6.19 35.81
CA SER A 29 7.87 -6.71 34.45
C SER A 29 6.52 -6.68 33.71
N ALA A 30 5.41 -6.94 34.41
CA ALA A 30 4.06 -6.91 33.85
C ALA A 30 3.62 -5.49 33.40
N GLU A 31 3.95 -4.45 34.17
CA GLU A 31 3.67 -3.06 33.80
C GLU A 31 4.50 -2.62 32.58
N VAL A 32 5.77 -3.02 32.54
CA VAL A 32 6.66 -2.79 31.39
C VAL A 32 6.13 -3.53 30.14
N ALA A 33 5.60 -4.74 30.29
CA ALA A 33 4.94 -5.51 29.22
C ALA A 33 3.77 -4.73 28.62
N ALA A 34 2.90 -4.21 29.49
CA ALA A 34 1.72 -3.47 29.06
C ALA A 34 2.10 -2.20 28.30
N GLY A 35 3.10 -1.46 28.79
CA GLY A 35 3.65 -0.28 28.10
C GLY A 35 4.22 -0.61 26.72
N LEU A 36 5.01 -1.67 26.62
CA LEU A 36 5.58 -2.14 25.34
C LEU A 36 4.50 -2.66 24.38
N GLY A 37 3.47 -3.33 24.90
CA GLY A 37 2.32 -3.77 24.14
C GLY A 37 1.55 -2.60 23.52
N ILE A 38 1.31 -1.53 24.29
CA ILE A 38 0.65 -0.30 23.80
C ILE A 38 1.49 0.37 22.71
N LEU A 39 2.81 0.47 22.90
CA LEU A 39 3.72 1.01 21.88
C LEU A 39 3.71 0.16 20.61
N GLY A 40 3.68 -1.16 20.74
CA GLY A 40 3.57 -2.09 19.61
C GLY A 40 2.26 -1.91 18.83
N VAL A 41 1.14 -1.74 19.53
CA VAL A 41 -0.17 -1.46 18.92
C VAL A 41 -0.16 -0.12 18.19
N LEU A 42 0.38 0.94 18.80
CA LEU A 42 0.50 2.26 18.17
C LEU A 42 1.36 2.20 16.90
N TYR A 43 2.49 1.50 16.96
CA TYR A 43 3.37 1.33 15.81
C TYR A 43 2.69 0.51 14.70
N GLY A 44 1.98 -0.57 15.06
CA GLY A 44 1.20 -1.38 14.13
C GLY A 44 0.08 -0.60 13.45
N LEU A 45 -0.61 0.28 14.20
CA LEU A 45 -1.65 1.16 13.67
C LEU A 45 -1.09 2.15 12.64
N LEU A 46 0.00 2.84 12.98
CA LEU A 46 0.67 3.77 12.06
C LEU A 46 1.16 3.05 10.80
N PHE A 47 1.75 1.86 10.96
CA PHE A 47 2.23 1.07 9.83
C PHE A 47 1.07 0.62 8.92
N SER A 48 -0.04 0.14 9.50
CA SER A 48 -1.24 -0.27 8.77
C SER A 48 -1.79 0.85 7.89
N ILE A 49 -1.89 2.07 8.43
CA ILE A 49 -2.33 3.26 7.69
C ILE A 49 -1.38 3.56 6.52
N LEU A 50 -0.06 3.57 6.78
CA LEU A 50 0.95 3.77 5.75
C LEU A 50 0.84 2.72 4.63
N THR A 51 0.68 1.45 5.00
CA THR A 51 0.57 0.36 4.01
C THR A 51 -0.71 0.47 3.20
N LEU A 52 -1.82 0.86 3.83
CA LEU A 52 -3.10 1.06 3.16
C LEU A 52 -3.03 2.21 2.15
N ILE A 53 -2.38 3.32 2.51
CA ILE A 53 -2.14 4.44 1.60
C ILE A 53 -1.28 4.02 0.40
N ILE A 54 -0.17 3.31 0.65
CA ILE A 54 0.74 2.85 -0.41
C ILE A 54 0.04 1.84 -1.33
N SER A 55 -0.73 0.91 -0.76
CA SER A 55 -1.49 -0.10 -1.48
C SER A 55 -2.57 0.54 -2.37
N SER A 56 -3.31 1.51 -1.83
CA SER A 56 -4.31 2.28 -2.59
C SER A 56 -3.69 3.05 -3.76
N LYS A 57 -2.49 3.62 -3.59
CA LYS A 57 -1.78 4.30 -4.69
C LYS A 57 -1.25 3.35 -5.77
N ARG A 58 -1.02 2.08 -5.43
CA ARG A 58 -0.53 1.05 -6.37
C ARG A 58 -1.65 0.39 -7.19
N LYS A 59 -2.92 0.58 -6.84
CA LYS A 59 -4.08 0.16 -7.65
C LYS A 59 -4.38 1.10 -8.82
N LYS A 60 -3.35 1.57 -9.55
CA LYS A 60 -3.57 1.91 -10.95
C LYS A 60 -3.39 0.62 -11.71
N THR A 61 -4.50 -0.10 -11.91
CA THR A 61 -4.59 -1.22 -12.85
C THR A 61 -3.83 -0.80 -14.12
N PRO A 62 -2.93 -1.63 -14.67
CA PRO A 62 -2.38 -1.36 -15.98
C PRO A 62 -3.54 -1.48 -16.95
N VAL A 63 -4.25 -0.37 -17.19
CA VAL A 63 -5.35 -0.34 -18.16
C VAL A 63 -4.68 -0.63 -19.49
N ASN A 64 -5.10 -1.72 -20.12
CA ASN A 64 -4.58 -2.13 -21.41
C ASN A 64 -4.68 -0.93 -22.35
N VAL A 65 -3.60 -0.63 -23.10
CA VAL A 65 -3.54 0.57 -23.96
C VAL A 65 -4.73 0.60 -24.93
N HIS A 66 -5.21 -0.57 -25.34
CA HIS A 66 -6.42 -0.70 -26.15
C HIS A 66 -7.68 -0.17 -25.45
N GLU A 67 -7.86 -0.46 -24.16
CA GLU A 67 -8.99 -0.01 -23.36
C GLU A 67 -8.90 1.49 -23.03
N GLN A 68 -7.68 2.03 -22.85
CA GLN A 68 -7.47 3.48 -22.72
C GLN A 68 -7.77 4.22 -24.03
N LEU A 69 -7.42 3.63 -25.18
CA LEU A 69 -7.73 4.17 -26.51
C LEU A 69 -9.23 4.14 -26.80
N LEU A 70 -9.93 3.08 -26.37
CA LEU A 70 -11.39 2.97 -26.49
C LEU A 70 -12.09 4.07 -25.68
N GLN A 71 -11.69 4.27 -24.42
CA GLN A 71 -12.22 5.35 -23.58
C GLN A 71 -11.92 6.74 -24.14
N LEU A 72 -10.74 6.94 -24.75
CA LEU A 72 -10.44 8.19 -25.45
C LEU A 72 -11.35 8.40 -26.66
N GLY A 73 -11.66 7.34 -27.40
CA GLY A 73 -12.59 7.37 -28.54
C GLY A 73 -14.01 7.76 -28.11
N GLU A 74 -14.51 7.18 -27.02
CA GLU A 74 -15.81 7.53 -26.44
C GLU A 74 -15.86 8.99 -25.95
N LEU A 75 -14.75 9.49 -25.37
CA LEU A 75 -14.66 10.89 -24.93
C LEU A 75 -14.63 11.87 -26.12
N LYS A 76 -14.06 11.46 -27.26
CA LYS A 76 -14.12 12.21 -28.53
C LYS A 76 -15.55 12.21 -29.08
N GLU A 77 -16.22 11.06 -29.14
CA GLU A 77 -17.61 10.96 -29.61
C GLU A 77 -18.58 11.80 -28.76
N LYS A 78 -18.32 11.91 -27.44
CA LYS A 78 -19.12 12.73 -26.53
C LYS A 78 -18.79 14.22 -26.57
N ASN A 79 -17.89 14.68 -27.45
CA ASN A 79 -17.47 16.08 -27.59
C ASN A 79 -16.87 16.69 -26.30
N ILE A 80 -16.39 15.86 -25.37
CA ILE A 80 -15.85 16.32 -24.08
C ILE A 80 -14.40 16.80 -24.22
N ILE A 81 -13.69 16.29 -25.23
CA ILE A 81 -12.30 16.64 -25.54
C ILE A 81 -12.21 17.10 -27.00
N SER A 82 -11.36 18.10 -27.24
CA SER A 82 -11.09 18.57 -28.60
C SER A 82 -10.23 17.56 -29.38
N GLU A 83 -10.29 17.64 -30.72
CA GLU A 83 -9.50 16.76 -31.61
C GLU A 83 -7.98 16.90 -31.37
N TYR A 84 -7.53 18.11 -31.03
CA TYR A 84 -6.15 18.39 -30.66
C TYR A 84 -5.72 17.69 -29.35
N GLU A 85 -6.59 17.67 -28.33
CA GLU A 85 -6.31 17.00 -27.06
C GLU A 85 -6.36 15.47 -27.17
N PHE A 86 -7.16 14.96 -28.10
CA PHE A 86 -7.23 13.55 -28.42
C PHE A 86 -5.92 13.08 -29.07
N ASP A 87 -5.39 13.81 -30.06
CA ASP A 87 -4.16 13.43 -30.76
C ASP A 87 -2.92 13.48 -29.85
N GLN A 88 -2.79 14.51 -29.00
CA GLN A 88 -1.71 14.55 -28.01
C GLN A 88 -1.74 13.36 -27.03
N LYS A 89 -2.92 13.01 -26.53
CA LYS A 89 -3.06 11.91 -25.56
C LYS A 89 -2.85 10.55 -26.23
N LYS A 90 -3.30 10.38 -27.47
CA LYS A 90 -3.07 9.18 -28.28
C LYS A 90 -1.59 8.97 -28.58
N GLU A 91 -0.87 10.01 -29.00
CA GLU A 91 0.57 9.94 -29.27
C GLU A 91 1.37 9.59 -28.01
N LYS A 92 1.01 10.21 -26.88
CA LYS A 92 1.63 9.94 -25.58
C LYS A 92 1.35 8.51 -25.06
N LEU A 93 0.20 7.94 -25.39
CA LEU A 93 -0.16 6.56 -25.07
C LEU A 93 0.60 5.55 -25.94
N LEU A 94 0.75 5.84 -27.24
CA LEU A 94 1.52 5.01 -28.18
C LEU A 94 3.03 5.07 -27.90
N ALA A 95 3.57 6.24 -27.53
CA ALA A 95 4.99 6.42 -27.21
C ALA A 95 5.45 5.63 -25.97
N ARG A 96 4.55 5.34 -25.02
CA ARG A 96 4.83 4.46 -23.87
C ARG A 96 4.92 2.98 -24.22
N TYR A 97 4.58 2.61 -25.46
CA TYR A 97 4.53 1.23 -25.95
C TYR A 97 5.69 0.90 -26.92
N LYS A 98 6.58 1.87 -27.17
CA LYS A 98 7.77 1.72 -28.02
C LYS A 98 9.01 1.56 -27.13
#